data_AF-C5DJP1-F1
#
_entry.id   AF-C5DJP1-F1
#
_cell.length_a   1.000
_cell.length_b   1.000
_cell.length_c   1.000
_cell.angle_alpha   90.00
_cell.angle_beta   90.00
_cell.angle_gamma   90.00
#
_symmetry.space_group_name_H-M   'P 1'
#
loop_
_entity.id
_entity.type
_entity.pdbx_description
1 polymer ?
#
loop_
_entity_poly.entity_id
_entity_poly.type
_entity_poly.pdbx_seq_one_letter_code
_entity_poly.pdbx_strand_id
1 'polypeptide(L)'
;MFKGSFKNIFPRCFRFSAGPRPYSRYAQYRRFNNKEGTSFTQLLVDPSSRKYLAAVFGGGFLFYVTHLEQAPVSGRTRFIWLPHWLELKIGNYSYNSILAQTRSAMLPPNHPLTVKVDNIFHKIVEAAAKDPSIDHQLLSDVTWQVHIVNDPTAPPNAFVLPGGKVFVFSSILNICKNDDGLATVLSHEFSHQLARHTAENLSKAPIYSMLGAILYTVTGADIFNRLILDGFLRMPASRQMETEADYIGLMIMSRACFHPEEAVKLWKRMSEFEQQVKGRANLNLEFLSTHPASDRRIENMKSWLPKAQEIYSQSNCGMLGGYLDGFQTVFGGPREEQPGIMWG
;
A
#
# COMPACT_ATOMS: atom_id res chain seq x y z
N MET A 1 -18.75 -86.89 63.59
CA MET A 1 -18.23 -87.72 64.70
C MET A 1 -17.01 -87.02 65.28
N PHE A 2 -17.17 -86.56 66.52
CA PHE A 2 -16.19 -86.15 67.53
C PHE A 2 -14.70 -85.86 67.22
N LYS A 3 -14.29 -84.70 67.76
CA LYS A 3 -13.12 -84.43 68.65
C LYS A 3 -11.71 -84.26 68.05
N GLY A 4 -11.07 -83.17 68.48
CA GLY A 4 -9.62 -82.96 68.46
C GLY A 4 -9.24 -81.49 68.32
N SER A 5 -9.66 -80.58 69.22
CA SER A 5 -8.98 -80.26 70.48
C SER A 5 -7.52 -79.82 70.32
N PHE A 6 -7.29 -78.52 70.14
CA PHE A 6 -6.17 -77.86 70.80
C PHE A 6 -6.69 -76.71 71.66
N LYS A 7 -6.52 -76.90 72.98
CA LYS A 7 -6.79 -75.93 74.02
C LYS A 7 -5.72 -74.84 73.98
N ASN A 8 -6.24 -73.61 74.04
CA ASN A 8 -5.86 -72.53 74.96
C ASN A 8 -4.37 -72.21 75.14
N ILE A 9 -3.98 -71.00 74.72
CA ILE A 9 -3.48 -69.99 75.67
C ILE A 9 -4.08 -68.61 75.28
N PHE A 10 -5.00 -68.12 76.12
CA PHE A 10 -5.55 -66.75 76.14
C PHE A 10 -4.51 -65.74 76.68
N PRO A 11 -4.77 -64.42 76.82
CA PRO A 11 -5.67 -63.50 76.11
C PRO A 11 -4.96 -62.16 75.76
N ARG A 12 -5.57 -61.33 74.89
CA ARG A 12 -6.02 -59.96 75.23
C ARG A 12 -6.33 -59.17 73.95
N CYS A 13 -7.49 -58.53 74.02
CA CYS A 13 -8.08 -57.64 73.03
C CYS A 13 -7.07 -56.65 72.43
N PHE A 14 -6.98 -56.62 71.11
CA PHE A 14 -6.56 -55.41 70.39
C PHE A 14 -7.75 -54.85 69.62
N ARG A 15 -8.08 -53.61 69.96
CA ARG A 15 -9.01 -52.74 69.24
C ARG A 15 -8.58 -52.65 67.77
N PHE A 16 -9.51 -52.89 66.85
CA PHE A 16 -9.37 -52.43 65.48
C PHE A 16 -9.34 -50.90 65.49
N SER A 17 -8.16 -50.31 65.30
CA SER A 17 -8.01 -48.91 64.92
C SER A 17 -7.84 -48.87 63.41
N ALA A 18 -8.74 -48.16 62.75
CA ALA A 18 -8.71 -47.92 61.31
C ALA A 18 -7.36 -47.27 60.93
N GLY A 19 -6.59 -47.96 60.09
CA GLY A 19 -5.33 -47.44 59.57
C GLY A 19 -5.56 -46.13 58.80
N PRO A 20 -4.66 -45.14 58.93
CA PRO A 20 -4.78 -43.90 58.18
C PRO A 20 -4.57 -44.18 56.69
N ARG A 21 -5.57 -43.79 55.89
CA ARG A 21 -5.49 -43.72 54.43
C ARG A 21 -4.27 -42.88 54.04
N PRO A 22 -3.32 -43.36 53.23
CA PRO A 22 -2.33 -42.46 52.65
C PRO A 22 -3.08 -41.52 51.69
N TYR A 23 -2.96 -40.24 52.01
CA TYR A 23 -3.55 -39.10 51.34
C TYR A 23 -3.41 -39.18 49.81
N SER A 24 -4.50 -38.80 49.15
CA SER A 24 -4.55 -38.34 47.76
C SER A 24 -3.25 -37.64 47.34
N ARG A 25 -2.67 -38.04 46.20
CA ARG A 25 -1.69 -37.22 45.49
C ARG A 25 -2.38 -35.90 45.15
N TYR A 26 -2.26 -34.92 46.03
CA TYR A 26 -2.43 -33.53 45.65
C TYR A 26 -1.44 -33.30 44.52
N ALA A 27 -1.96 -33.09 43.31
CA ALA A 27 -1.19 -32.48 42.24
C ALA A 27 -0.61 -31.20 42.83
N GLN A 28 0.70 -31.20 43.09
CA GLN A 28 1.41 -29.97 43.41
C GLN A 28 1.22 -29.08 42.20
N TYR A 29 0.33 -28.11 42.32
CA TYR A 29 0.30 -26.97 41.42
C TYR A 29 1.66 -26.29 41.60
N ARG A 30 2.62 -26.63 40.73
CA ARG A 30 3.76 -25.76 40.50
C ARG A 30 3.13 -24.46 40.03
N ARG A 31 2.98 -23.49 40.94
CA ARG A 31 2.95 -22.09 40.53
C ARG A 31 4.12 -21.97 39.59
N PHE A 32 3.85 -21.78 38.30
CA PHE A 32 4.83 -21.17 37.43
C PHE A 32 5.26 -19.93 38.20
N ASN A 33 6.49 -19.96 38.68
CA ASN A 33 7.08 -18.82 39.30
C ASN A 33 6.89 -17.72 38.25
N ASN A 34 6.08 -16.71 38.56
CA ASN A 34 6.16 -15.45 37.85
C ASN A 34 7.59 -14.98 38.11
N LYS A 35 8.55 -15.48 37.32
CA LYS A 35 9.70 -14.67 36.99
C LYS A 35 9.05 -13.44 36.40
N GLU A 36 9.00 -12.37 37.18
CA GLU A 36 8.76 -11.03 36.66
C GLU A 36 9.46 -10.98 35.30
N GLY A 37 8.69 -10.73 34.25
CA GLY A 37 9.24 -10.69 32.90
C GLY A 37 10.50 -9.84 32.96
N THR A 38 11.63 -10.38 32.50
CA THR A 38 12.93 -9.74 32.59
C THR A 38 12.77 -8.28 32.18
N SER A 39 12.87 -7.37 33.16
CA SER A 39 12.71 -5.96 32.89
C SER A 39 13.78 -5.54 31.88
N PHE A 40 13.45 -4.69 30.91
CA PHE A 40 14.41 -4.23 29.90
C PHE A 40 15.70 -3.67 30.54
N THR A 41 15.60 -3.14 31.75
CA THR A 41 16.74 -2.70 32.56
C THR A 41 17.69 -3.84 32.93
N GLN A 42 17.19 -5.04 33.24
CA GLN A 42 18.01 -6.23 33.46
C GLN A 42 18.65 -6.73 32.17
N LEU A 43 17.96 -6.60 31.03
CA LEU A 43 18.50 -6.92 29.70
C LEU A 43 19.65 -5.96 29.29
N LEU A 44 19.61 -4.70 29.73
CA LEU A 44 20.68 -3.74 29.47
C LEU A 44 21.89 -3.88 30.41
N VAL A 45 21.70 -4.43 31.61
CA VAL A 45 22.75 -4.54 32.64
C VAL A 45 23.53 -5.85 32.56
N ASP A 46 22.89 -6.95 32.14
CA ASP A 46 23.58 -8.25 32.01
C ASP A 46 24.64 -8.24 30.87
N PRO A 47 25.92 -8.59 31.15
CA PRO A 47 26.98 -8.64 30.14
C PRO A 47 26.69 -9.61 28.99
N SER A 48 25.95 -10.69 29.22
CA SER A 48 25.62 -11.67 28.18
C SER A 48 24.56 -11.14 27.24
N SER A 49 23.45 -10.61 27.78
CA SER A 49 22.41 -9.94 26.99
C SER A 49 22.93 -8.72 26.21
N ARG A 50 23.88 -7.95 26.76
CA ARG A 50 24.55 -6.85 26.03
C ARG A 50 25.26 -7.30 24.77
N LYS A 51 25.91 -8.48 24.77
CA LYS A 51 26.55 -9.04 23.56
C LYS A 51 25.53 -9.39 22.50
N TYR A 52 24.41 -10.00 22.90
CA TYR A 52 23.30 -10.31 21.98
C TYR A 52 22.65 -9.04 21.42
N LEU A 53 22.40 -8.04 22.27
CA LEU A 53 21.88 -6.74 21.83
C LEU A 53 22.85 -6.07 20.86
N ALA A 54 24.14 -6.02 21.18
CA ALA A 54 25.15 -5.46 20.28
C ALA A 54 25.20 -6.21 18.93
N ALA A 55 25.08 -7.54 18.93
CA ALA A 55 25.02 -8.33 17.71
C ALA A 55 23.74 -8.06 16.90
N VAL A 56 22.58 -7.94 17.55
CA VAL A 56 21.30 -7.63 16.90
C VAL A 56 21.30 -6.22 16.33
N PHE A 57 21.73 -5.22 17.10
CA PHE A 57 21.83 -3.83 16.62
C PHE A 57 22.90 -3.69 15.54
N GLY A 58 24.06 -4.32 15.69
CA GLY A 58 25.12 -4.33 14.68
C GLY A 58 24.68 -4.99 13.39
N GLY A 59 24.03 -6.16 13.48
CA GLY A 59 23.47 -6.87 12.33
C GLY A 59 22.32 -6.11 11.67
N GLY A 60 21.43 -5.50 12.45
CA GLY A 60 20.34 -4.65 11.95
C GLY A 60 20.84 -3.38 11.28
N PHE A 61 21.88 -2.74 11.83
CA PHE A 61 22.51 -1.58 11.22
C PHE A 61 23.20 -1.96 9.90
N LEU A 62 23.95 -3.06 9.88
CA LEU A 62 24.56 -3.57 8.65
C LEU A 62 23.48 -3.86 7.59
N PHE A 63 22.42 -4.57 7.98
CA PHE A 63 21.27 -4.86 7.10
C PHE A 63 20.62 -3.59 6.57
N TYR A 64 20.44 -2.56 7.40
CA TYR A 64 19.89 -1.28 6.98
C TYR A 64 20.78 -0.65 5.91
N VAL A 65 22.08 -0.53 6.17
CA VAL A 65 23.04 0.12 5.26
C VAL A 65 23.18 -0.63 3.94
N THR A 66 23.17 -1.96 3.94
CA THR A 66 23.29 -2.75 2.70
C THR A 66 22.06 -2.71 1.80
N HIS A 67 20.90 -2.25 2.32
CA HIS A 67 19.64 -2.14 1.57
C HIS A 67 19.23 -0.67 1.38
N LEU A 68 20.18 0.26 1.49
CA LEU A 68 20.00 1.64 1.04
C LEU A 68 20.22 1.72 -0.47
N GLU A 69 19.25 2.30 -1.15
CA GLU A 69 19.29 2.59 -2.59
C GLU A 69 18.93 4.06 -2.82
N GLN A 70 19.20 4.58 -4.02
CA GLN A 70 18.77 5.93 -4.40
C GLN A 70 17.43 5.86 -5.14
N ALA A 71 16.52 6.76 -4.78
CA ALA A 71 15.26 6.93 -5.48
C ALA A 71 15.52 7.42 -6.92
N PRO A 72 14.73 6.93 -7.90
CA PRO A 72 14.82 7.42 -9.26
C PRO A 72 14.48 8.91 -9.28
N VAL A 73 15.11 9.65 -10.20
CA VAL A 73 14.95 11.10 -10.40
C VAL A 73 15.49 11.98 -9.25
N SER A 74 15.08 11.78 -8.00
CA SER A 74 15.41 12.68 -6.89
C SER A 74 16.80 12.42 -6.28
N GLY A 75 17.37 11.23 -6.47
CA GLY A 75 18.64 10.83 -5.86
C GLY A 75 18.56 10.66 -4.33
N ARG A 76 17.35 10.70 -3.76
CA ARG A 76 17.13 10.55 -2.32
C ARG A 76 17.50 9.15 -1.86
N THR A 77 18.28 9.04 -0.79
CA THR A 77 18.54 7.76 -0.15
C THR A 77 17.26 7.19 0.46
N ARG A 78 16.92 5.96 0.11
CA ARG A 78 15.77 5.23 0.63
C ARG A 78 16.15 3.81 1.01
N PHE A 79 15.37 3.22 1.91
CA PHE A 79 15.58 1.87 2.39
C PHE A 79 14.52 0.94 1.81
N ILE A 80 14.95 0.00 0.96
CA ILE A 80 14.07 -1.03 0.39
C ILE A 80 14.75 -2.40 0.58
N TRP A 81 14.25 -3.18 1.54
CA TRP A 81 14.68 -4.58 1.71
C TRP A 81 13.71 -5.57 1.07
N LEU A 82 12.51 -5.10 0.67
CA LEU A 82 11.45 -5.93 0.12
C LEU A 82 11.81 -6.39 -1.31
N PRO A 83 12.03 -7.70 -1.53
CA PRO A 83 12.30 -8.21 -2.87
C PRO A 83 11.05 -8.12 -3.74
N HIS A 84 11.24 -7.93 -5.06
CA HIS A 84 10.14 -7.69 -6.00
C HIS A 84 9.09 -8.81 -6.01
N TRP A 85 9.49 -10.08 -5.93
CA TRP A 85 8.54 -11.21 -5.89
C TRP A 85 7.58 -11.14 -4.69
N LEU A 86 8.06 -10.64 -3.54
CA LEU A 86 7.24 -10.51 -2.32
C LEU A 86 6.30 -9.31 -2.44
N GLU A 87 6.77 -8.21 -3.04
CA GLU A 87 5.94 -7.07 -3.43
C GLU A 87 4.77 -7.51 -4.32
N LEU A 88 5.02 -8.30 -5.36
CA LEU A 88 3.98 -8.87 -6.24
C LEU A 88 3.01 -9.77 -5.49
N LYS A 89 3.51 -10.60 -4.55
CA LYS A 89 2.66 -11.47 -3.73
C LYS A 89 1.72 -10.67 -2.83
N ILE A 90 2.21 -9.59 -2.22
CA ILE A 90 1.40 -8.67 -1.41
C ILE A 90 0.37 -7.97 -2.31
N GLY A 91 0.79 -7.46 -3.48
CA GLY A 91 -0.10 -6.86 -4.47
C GLY A 91 -1.25 -7.78 -4.89
N ASN A 92 -0.96 -9.05 -5.18
CA ASN A 92 -1.96 -10.06 -5.51
C ASN A 92 -2.94 -10.36 -4.37
N TYR A 93 -2.46 -10.40 -3.12
CA TYR A 93 -3.33 -10.56 -1.97
C TYR A 93 -4.30 -9.37 -1.83
N SER A 94 -3.79 -8.16 -1.94
CA SER A 94 -4.59 -6.93 -1.88
C SER A 94 -5.56 -6.81 -3.05
N TYR A 95 -5.13 -7.22 -4.24
CA TYR A 95 -5.99 -7.29 -5.42
C TYR A 95 -7.21 -8.17 -5.16
N ASN A 96 -7.01 -9.38 -4.64
CA ASN A 96 -8.12 -10.29 -4.33
C ASN A 96 -9.05 -9.72 -3.25
N SER A 97 -8.50 -9.06 -2.23
CA SER A 97 -9.28 -8.40 -1.17
C SER A 97 -10.15 -7.27 -1.73
N ILE A 98 -9.58 -6.39 -2.55
CA ILE A 98 -10.29 -5.26 -3.17
C ILE A 98 -11.32 -5.77 -4.19
N LEU A 99 -10.95 -6.75 -5.00
CA LEU A 99 -11.86 -7.38 -5.95
C LEU A 99 -13.08 -7.96 -5.22
N ALA A 100 -12.89 -8.66 -4.09
CA ALA A 100 -14.00 -9.17 -3.29
C ALA A 100 -14.93 -8.06 -2.75
N GLN A 101 -14.36 -6.92 -2.36
CA GLN A 101 -15.11 -5.77 -1.82
C GLN A 101 -15.87 -4.99 -2.90
N THR A 102 -15.30 -4.87 -4.10
CA THR A 102 -15.80 -3.96 -5.15
C THR A 102 -16.51 -4.67 -6.30
N ARG A 103 -16.51 -6.01 -6.33
CA ARG A 103 -17.05 -6.84 -7.44
C ARG A 103 -18.45 -6.44 -7.91
N SER A 104 -19.34 -6.11 -6.98
CA SER A 104 -20.74 -5.78 -7.29
C SER A 104 -20.90 -4.45 -8.02
N ALA A 105 -19.95 -3.53 -7.87
CA ALA A 105 -19.97 -2.20 -8.46
C ALA A 105 -19.04 -2.07 -9.68
N MET A 106 -18.35 -3.14 -10.09
CA MET A 106 -17.44 -3.09 -11.23
C MET A 106 -18.17 -3.06 -12.56
N LEU A 107 -17.70 -2.20 -13.46
CA LEU A 107 -18.15 -2.20 -14.86
C LEU A 107 -17.51 -3.37 -15.62
N PRO A 108 -18.21 -3.93 -16.62
CA PRO A 108 -17.66 -4.99 -17.44
C PRO A 108 -16.54 -4.47 -18.36
N PRO A 109 -15.63 -5.34 -18.84
CA PRO A 109 -14.49 -4.94 -19.68
C PRO A 109 -14.87 -4.26 -21.00
N ASN A 110 -16.03 -4.61 -21.56
CA ASN A 110 -16.55 -4.06 -22.82
C ASN A 110 -17.32 -2.74 -22.66
N HIS A 111 -17.45 -2.21 -21.44
CA HIS A 111 -18.14 -0.95 -21.21
C HIS A 111 -17.33 0.21 -21.83
N PRO A 112 -17.97 1.19 -22.52
CA PRO A 112 -17.26 2.29 -23.17
C PRO A 112 -16.31 3.06 -22.26
N LEU A 113 -16.72 3.30 -21.00
CA LEU A 113 -15.86 3.93 -19.99
C LEU A 113 -14.63 3.08 -19.67
N THR A 114 -14.80 1.77 -19.46
CA THR A 114 -13.67 0.87 -19.17
C THR A 114 -12.68 0.86 -20.33
N VAL A 115 -13.15 0.72 -21.56
CA VAL A 115 -12.31 0.74 -22.77
C VAL A 115 -11.57 2.09 -22.90
N LYS A 116 -12.25 3.21 -22.62
CA LYS A 116 -11.64 4.54 -22.69
C LYS A 116 -10.50 4.69 -21.67
N VAL A 117 -10.75 4.36 -20.41
CA VAL A 117 -9.74 4.47 -19.34
C VAL A 117 -8.58 3.49 -19.60
N ASP A 118 -8.90 2.28 -20.07
CA ASP A 118 -7.91 1.28 -20.44
C ASP A 118 -6.98 1.77 -21.57
N ASN A 119 -7.53 2.38 -22.62
CA ASN A 119 -6.75 2.97 -23.70
C ASN A 119 -5.86 4.12 -23.22
N ILE A 120 -6.36 4.99 -22.34
CA ILE A 120 -5.57 6.09 -21.75
C ILE A 120 -4.40 5.51 -20.95
N PHE A 121 -4.67 4.51 -20.11
CA PHE A 121 -3.65 3.90 -19.28
C PHE A 121 -2.58 3.16 -20.11
N HIS A 122 -2.98 2.43 -21.15
CA HIS A 122 -2.03 1.76 -22.04
C HIS A 122 -1.11 2.75 -22.77
N LYS A 123 -1.61 3.90 -23.22
CA LYS A 123 -0.77 4.97 -23.78
C LYS A 123 0.29 5.47 -22.80
N ILE A 124 -0.08 5.61 -21.52
CA ILE A 124 0.84 6.00 -20.43
C ILE A 124 1.92 4.94 -20.23
N VAL A 125 1.55 3.66 -20.16
CA VAL A 125 2.49 2.54 -20.01
C VAL A 125 3.44 2.45 -21.20
N GLU A 126 2.92 2.55 -22.44
CA GLU A 126 3.74 2.55 -23.65
C GLU A 126 4.73 3.72 -23.70
N ALA A 127 4.31 4.91 -23.25
CA ALA A 127 5.17 6.07 -23.18
C ALA A 127 6.29 5.90 -22.14
N ALA A 128 5.98 5.33 -20.97
CA ALA A 128 6.97 5.02 -19.95
C ALA A 128 7.95 3.93 -20.41
N ALA A 129 7.48 2.92 -21.16
CA ALA A 129 8.33 1.87 -21.73
C ALA A 129 9.32 2.39 -22.78
N LYS A 130 9.10 3.60 -23.33
CA LYS A 130 10.05 4.27 -24.25
C LYS A 130 11.04 5.19 -23.51
N ASP A 131 10.82 5.46 -22.23
CA ASP A 131 11.70 6.33 -21.44
C ASP A 131 12.93 5.54 -20.96
N PRO A 132 14.16 5.89 -21.40
CA PRO A 132 15.37 5.17 -21.01
C PRO A 132 15.74 5.37 -19.53
N SER A 133 15.12 6.32 -18.83
CA SER A 133 15.35 6.54 -17.40
C SER A 133 14.53 5.62 -16.49
N ILE A 134 13.58 4.87 -17.07
CA ILE A 134 12.73 3.93 -16.34
C ILE A 134 13.38 2.53 -16.33
N ASP A 135 13.34 1.89 -15.17
CA ASP A 135 13.74 0.49 -15.04
C ASP A 135 12.71 -0.41 -15.74
N HIS A 136 13.06 -0.89 -16.94
CA HIS A 136 12.21 -1.76 -17.74
C HIS A 136 11.89 -3.09 -17.04
N GLN A 137 12.65 -3.52 -16.03
CA GLN A 137 12.32 -4.72 -15.26
C GLN A 137 10.99 -4.59 -14.52
N LEU A 138 10.59 -3.36 -14.17
CA LEU A 138 9.32 -3.08 -13.49
C LEU A 138 8.11 -3.13 -14.45
N LEU A 139 8.37 -3.14 -15.76
CA LEU A 139 7.37 -3.18 -16.81
C LEU A 139 7.31 -4.55 -17.50
N SER A 140 8.45 -5.24 -17.61
CA SER A 140 8.53 -6.59 -18.15
C SER A 140 7.72 -7.56 -17.30
N ASP A 141 7.02 -8.49 -17.95
CA ASP A 141 6.22 -9.54 -17.31
C ASP A 141 5.02 -9.05 -16.46
N VAL A 142 4.60 -7.79 -16.62
CA VAL A 142 3.41 -7.23 -15.96
C VAL A 142 2.21 -7.21 -16.90
N THR A 143 1.14 -7.91 -16.51
CA THR A 143 -0.16 -7.84 -17.21
C THR A 143 -1.03 -6.74 -16.61
N TRP A 144 -1.01 -5.57 -17.27
CA TRP A 144 -1.83 -4.42 -16.93
C TRP A 144 -3.32 -4.71 -17.11
N GLN A 145 -4.11 -4.44 -16.08
CA GLN A 145 -5.56 -4.62 -16.08
C GLN A 145 -6.23 -3.45 -15.36
N VAL A 146 -7.14 -2.78 -16.06
CA VAL A 146 -7.91 -1.65 -15.53
C VAL A 146 -9.28 -2.11 -15.06
N HIS A 147 -9.65 -1.73 -13.84
CA HIS A 147 -10.94 -1.98 -13.23
C HIS A 147 -11.62 -0.65 -12.90
N ILE A 148 -12.85 -0.47 -13.39
CA ILE A 148 -13.66 0.71 -13.06
C ILE A 148 -14.70 0.32 -12.02
N VAL A 149 -14.64 0.97 -10.86
CA VAL A 149 -15.62 0.82 -9.79
C VAL A 149 -16.65 1.93 -9.94
N ASN A 150 -17.86 1.58 -10.40
CA ASN A 150 -18.96 2.51 -10.57
C ASN A 150 -19.87 2.52 -9.35
N ASP A 151 -19.41 3.18 -8.30
CA ASP A 151 -20.17 3.44 -7.09
C ASP A 151 -20.22 4.95 -6.82
N PRO A 152 -21.37 5.62 -7.06
CA PRO A 152 -21.52 7.05 -6.81
C PRO A 152 -21.37 7.44 -5.33
N THR A 153 -21.52 6.48 -4.41
CA THR A 153 -21.38 6.70 -2.97
C THR A 153 -19.93 6.53 -2.50
N ALA A 154 -19.10 5.87 -3.31
CA ALA A 154 -17.70 5.69 -3.00
C ALA A 154 -16.91 7.00 -3.19
N PRO A 155 -15.96 7.29 -2.29
CA PRO A 155 -15.18 8.50 -2.37
C PRO A 155 -14.30 8.53 -3.63
N PRO A 156 -13.99 9.70 -4.19
CA PRO A 156 -13.07 9.84 -5.32
C PRO A 156 -11.74 9.15 -5.03
N ASN A 157 -11.39 8.16 -5.85
CA ASN A 157 -10.14 7.42 -5.70
C ASN A 157 -9.65 6.81 -7.02
N ALA A 158 -8.35 6.62 -7.12
CA ALA A 158 -7.68 5.80 -8.12
C ALA A 158 -6.35 5.33 -7.53
N PHE A 159 -5.95 4.10 -7.83
CA PHE A 159 -4.66 3.57 -7.39
C PHE A 159 -4.16 2.45 -8.30
N VAL A 160 -2.85 2.26 -8.28
CA VAL A 160 -2.15 1.19 -9.01
C VAL A 160 -1.50 0.25 -8.01
N LEU A 161 -1.83 -1.05 -8.07
CA LEU A 161 -1.23 -2.08 -7.23
C LEU A 161 0.00 -2.70 -7.92
N PRO A 162 0.97 -3.20 -7.14
CA PRO A 162 2.03 -4.05 -7.66
C PRO A 162 1.46 -5.24 -8.44
N GLY A 163 2.04 -5.53 -9.61
CA GLY A 163 1.53 -6.57 -10.52
C GLY A 163 0.53 -6.05 -11.56
N GLY A 164 0.38 -4.73 -11.70
CA GLY A 164 -0.27 -4.11 -12.84
C GLY A 164 -1.80 -4.01 -12.74
N LYS A 165 -2.36 -4.00 -11.53
CA LYS A 165 -3.81 -3.90 -11.33
C LYS A 165 -4.17 -2.45 -11.00
N VAL A 166 -4.99 -1.84 -11.86
CA VAL A 166 -5.39 -0.44 -11.74
C VAL A 166 -6.85 -0.38 -11.34
N PHE A 167 -7.17 0.42 -10.34
CA PHE A 167 -8.55 0.69 -9.93
C PHE A 167 -8.85 2.16 -10.10
N VAL A 168 -9.98 2.48 -10.73
CA VAL A 168 -10.47 3.85 -10.88
C VAL A 168 -11.92 3.91 -10.43
N PHE A 169 -12.22 4.78 -9.49
CA PHE A 169 -13.58 5.00 -9.00
C PHE A 169 -14.25 6.06 -9.86
N SER A 170 -15.45 5.79 -10.37
CA SER A 170 -16.14 6.71 -11.29
C SER A 170 -16.34 8.11 -10.70
N SER A 171 -16.41 8.24 -9.37
CA SER A 171 -16.50 9.51 -8.66
C SER A 171 -15.30 10.45 -8.86
N ILE A 172 -14.09 9.94 -9.18
CA ILE A 172 -12.92 10.80 -9.46
C ILE A 172 -12.98 11.49 -10.82
N LEU A 173 -13.77 10.95 -11.75
CA LEU A 173 -13.89 11.47 -13.11
C LEU A 173 -14.51 12.86 -13.15
N ASN A 174 -15.40 13.15 -12.19
CA ASN A 174 -16.01 14.47 -12.00
C ASN A 174 -14.97 15.57 -11.69
N ILE A 175 -13.86 15.21 -11.06
CA ILE A 175 -12.72 16.10 -10.79
C ILE A 175 -11.78 16.15 -12.00
N CYS A 176 -11.61 15.03 -12.70
CA CYS A 176 -10.76 14.94 -13.89
C CYS A 176 -11.25 15.81 -15.05
N LYS A 177 -12.57 15.86 -15.30
CA LYS A 177 -13.25 16.63 -16.37
C LYS A 177 -12.95 16.21 -17.81
N ASN A 178 -11.75 15.72 -18.11
CA ASN A 178 -11.34 15.31 -19.45
C ASN A 178 -10.27 14.20 -19.41
N ASP A 179 -9.90 13.71 -20.59
CA ASP A 179 -8.91 12.65 -20.79
C ASP A 179 -7.53 13.04 -20.22
N ASP A 180 -7.09 14.29 -20.42
CA ASP A 180 -5.81 14.80 -19.91
C ASP A 180 -5.77 14.87 -18.36
N GLY A 181 -6.90 15.23 -17.74
CA GLY A 181 -7.06 15.26 -16.29
C GLY A 181 -7.03 13.86 -15.70
N LEU A 182 -7.69 12.90 -16.35
CA LEU A 182 -7.61 11.49 -15.95
C LEU A 182 -6.19 10.94 -16.16
N ALA A 183 -5.55 11.27 -17.28
CA ALA A 183 -4.18 10.88 -17.57
C ALA A 183 -3.20 11.41 -16.52
N THR A 184 -3.44 12.61 -15.98
CA THR A 184 -2.66 13.15 -14.86
C THR A 184 -2.76 12.25 -13.63
N VAL A 185 -3.99 11.88 -13.20
CA VAL A 185 -4.20 10.99 -12.04
C VAL A 185 -3.52 9.64 -12.28
N LEU A 186 -3.77 9.02 -13.44
CA LEU A 186 -3.22 7.71 -13.76
C LEU A 186 -1.70 7.71 -13.87
N SER A 187 -1.11 8.77 -14.43
CA SER A 187 0.35 8.91 -14.53
C SER A 187 0.98 9.13 -13.16
N HIS A 188 0.32 9.87 -12.27
CA HIS A 188 0.74 10.03 -10.87
C HIS A 188 0.74 8.69 -10.13
N GLU A 189 -0.37 7.94 -10.18
CA GLU A 189 -0.48 6.62 -9.53
C GLU A 189 0.53 5.61 -10.10
N PHE A 190 0.70 5.61 -11.42
CA PHE A 190 1.68 4.75 -12.06
C PHE A 190 3.12 5.14 -11.68
N SER A 191 3.39 6.41 -11.45
CA SER A 191 4.69 6.88 -11.00
C SER A 191 5.05 6.40 -9.60
N HIS A 192 4.06 6.24 -8.71
CA HIS A 192 4.30 5.57 -7.42
C HIS A 192 4.78 4.13 -7.60
N GLN A 193 4.26 3.42 -8.60
CA GLN A 193 4.68 2.05 -8.92
C GLN A 193 6.08 2.01 -9.54
N LEU A 194 6.37 2.90 -10.50
CA LEU A 194 7.70 3.01 -11.12
C LEU A 194 8.78 3.39 -10.10
N ALA A 195 8.44 4.28 -9.16
CA ALA A 195 9.33 4.66 -8.07
C ALA A 195 9.30 3.66 -6.90
N ARG A 196 8.54 2.56 -6.96
CA ARG A 196 8.43 1.55 -5.90
C ARG A 196 8.11 2.14 -4.51
N HIS A 197 7.31 3.20 -4.45
CA HIS A 197 6.94 3.86 -3.19
C HIS A 197 6.19 2.92 -2.23
N THR A 198 5.37 2.02 -2.77
CA THR A 198 4.69 0.95 -2.00
C THR A 198 5.70 0.03 -1.33
N ALA A 199 6.74 -0.41 -2.05
CA ALA A 199 7.81 -1.25 -1.49
C ALA A 199 8.62 -0.50 -0.42
N GLU A 200 8.88 0.79 -0.61
CA GLU A 200 9.55 1.62 0.39
C GLU A 200 8.71 1.77 1.68
N ASN A 201 7.39 1.95 1.56
CA ASN A 201 6.50 2.03 2.72
C ASN A 201 6.35 0.68 3.43
N LEU A 202 6.17 -0.41 2.69
CA LEU A 202 6.14 -1.77 3.25
C LEU A 202 7.47 -2.13 3.94
N SER A 203 8.60 -1.63 3.42
CA SER A 203 9.91 -1.86 4.02
C SER A 203 10.05 -1.26 5.42
N LYS A 204 9.25 -0.22 5.74
CA LYS A 204 9.20 0.38 7.08
C LYS A 204 8.36 -0.41 8.08
N ALA A 205 7.48 -1.31 7.61
CA ALA A 205 6.53 -2.03 8.48
C ALA A 205 7.20 -2.84 9.60
N PRO A 206 8.18 -3.71 9.32
CA PRO A 206 8.83 -4.47 10.37
C PRO A 206 9.60 -3.59 11.35
N ILE A 207 10.16 -2.47 10.88
CA ILE A 207 10.86 -1.50 11.73
C ILE A 207 9.87 -0.90 12.73
N TYR A 208 8.72 -0.43 12.25
CA TYR A 208 7.69 0.10 13.13
C TYR A 208 7.11 -0.97 14.05
N SER A 209 6.89 -2.20 13.58
CA SER A 209 6.47 -3.31 14.44
C SER A 209 7.49 -3.62 15.54
N MET A 210 8.79 -3.59 15.22
CA MET A 210 9.87 -3.78 16.20
C MET A 210 9.90 -2.64 17.22
N LEU A 211 9.81 -1.39 16.77
CA LEU A 211 9.73 -0.20 17.64
C LEU A 211 8.47 -0.25 18.52
N GLY A 212 7.35 -0.69 17.97
CA GLY A 212 6.10 -0.91 18.67
C GLY A 212 6.21 -1.96 19.76
N ALA A 213 6.85 -3.09 19.46
CA ALA A 213 7.13 -4.13 20.45
C ALA A 213 8.03 -3.61 21.59
N ILE A 214 9.09 -2.86 21.27
CA ILE A 214 9.94 -2.22 22.29
C ILE A 214 9.11 -1.24 23.13
N LEU A 215 8.33 -0.37 22.50
CA LEU A 215 7.49 0.60 23.20
C LEU A 215 6.45 -0.08 24.10
N TYR A 216 5.85 -1.18 23.65
CA TYR A 216 4.95 -2.00 24.44
C TYR A 216 5.65 -2.57 25.68
N THR A 217 6.90 -3.05 25.57
CA THR A 217 7.64 -3.55 26.74
C THR A 217 7.94 -2.46 27.77
N VAL A 218 8.05 -1.19 27.35
CA VAL A 218 8.37 -0.05 28.22
C VAL A 218 7.11 0.58 28.82
N THR A 219 6.03 0.69 28.03
CA THR A 219 4.84 1.48 28.38
C THR A 219 3.57 0.65 28.54
N GLY A 220 3.56 -0.61 28.10
CA GLY A 220 2.37 -1.47 28.06
C GLY A 220 1.35 -1.08 26.97
N ALA A 221 1.63 -0.07 26.14
CA ALA A 221 0.71 0.40 25.10
C ALA A 221 0.77 -0.49 23.85
N ASP A 222 -0.32 -1.17 23.52
CA ASP A 222 -0.45 -1.94 22.27
C ASP A 222 -0.94 -1.02 21.14
N ILE A 223 0.00 -0.46 20.39
CA ILE A 223 -0.27 0.47 19.28
C ILE A 223 -0.36 -0.26 17.93
N PHE A 224 0.06 -1.54 17.84
CA PHE A 224 0.48 -2.12 16.56
C PHE A 224 -0.40 -3.24 15.99
N ASN A 225 -1.25 -3.91 16.78
CA ASN A 225 -1.87 -5.18 16.35
C ASN A 225 -3.01 -5.11 15.30
N ARG A 226 -3.47 -3.93 14.84
CA ARG A 226 -4.68 -3.84 13.97
C ARG A 226 -4.49 -3.42 12.51
N LEU A 227 -3.29 -3.09 12.03
CA LEU A 227 -3.15 -2.32 10.77
C LEU A 227 -1.95 -2.69 9.86
N ILE A 228 -1.31 -3.85 10.03
CA ILE A 228 0.07 -4.03 9.54
C ILE A 228 0.20 -4.27 8.03
N LEU A 229 -0.84 -4.70 7.31
CA LEU A 229 -0.74 -4.93 5.85
C LEU A 229 -1.62 -3.98 5.05
N ASP A 230 -2.94 -3.98 5.28
CA ASP A 230 -3.84 -3.07 4.56
C ASP A 230 -3.60 -1.60 4.91
N GLY A 231 -3.23 -1.30 6.17
CA GLY A 231 -2.89 0.06 6.60
C GLY A 231 -1.59 0.56 5.98
N PHE A 232 -0.59 -0.32 5.79
CA PHE A 232 0.69 0.06 5.19
C PHE A 232 0.60 0.32 3.69
N LEU A 233 -0.30 -0.36 2.99
CA LEU A 233 -0.59 -0.09 1.59
C LEU A 233 -1.41 1.18 1.38
N ARG A 234 -2.23 1.55 2.37
CA ARG A 234 -3.04 2.78 2.39
C ARG A 234 -2.36 3.93 3.15
N MET A 235 -1.10 3.77 3.55
CA MET A 235 -0.39 4.85 4.22
C MET A 235 -0.09 5.96 3.22
N PRO A 236 -0.29 7.22 3.62
CA PRO A 236 0.01 8.35 2.76
C PRO A 236 1.49 8.33 2.38
N ALA A 237 1.78 8.64 1.12
CA ALA A 237 3.16 8.76 0.71
C ALA A 237 3.82 9.94 1.43
N SER A 238 5.13 9.88 1.61
CA SER A 238 5.86 11.03 2.14
C SER A 238 5.76 12.21 1.16
N ARG A 239 5.90 13.45 1.66
CA ARG A 239 5.89 14.65 0.79
C ARG A 239 6.93 14.58 -0.35
N GLN A 240 8.05 13.91 -0.10
CA GLN A 240 9.09 13.69 -1.11
C GLN A 240 8.64 12.69 -2.18
N MET A 241 7.99 11.59 -1.78
CA MET A 241 7.40 10.61 -2.71
C MET A 241 6.31 11.24 -3.59
N GLU A 242 5.47 12.10 -3.03
CA GLU A 242 4.46 12.83 -3.81
C GLU A 242 5.11 13.75 -4.84
N THR A 243 6.18 14.45 -4.46
CA THR A 243 6.94 15.33 -5.37
C THR A 243 7.64 14.51 -6.47
N GLU A 244 8.17 13.33 -6.13
CA GLU A 244 8.76 12.38 -7.08
C GLU A 244 7.70 11.87 -8.07
N ALA A 245 6.53 11.47 -7.57
CA ALA A 245 5.42 10.98 -8.38
C ALA A 245 4.82 12.07 -9.28
N ASP A 246 4.68 13.31 -8.79
CA ASP A 246 4.25 14.46 -9.60
C ASP A 246 5.18 14.70 -10.78
N TYR A 247 6.50 14.71 -10.51
CA TYR A 247 7.48 14.97 -11.56
C TYR A 247 7.48 13.86 -12.60
N ILE A 248 7.60 12.59 -12.17
CA ILE A 248 7.62 11.43 -13.09
C ILE A 248 6.31 11.37 -13.87
N GLY A 249 5.18 11.55 -13.19
CA GLY A 249 3.85 11.51 -13.79
C GLY A 249 3.66 12.60 -14.84
N LEU A 250 4.11 13.83 -14.55
CA LEU A 250 4.07 14.94 -15.50
C LEU A 250 4.93 14.63 -16.74
N MET A 251 6.13 14.09 -16.57
CA MET A 251 6.99 13.75 -17.71
C MET A 251 6.41 12.59 -18.54
N ILE A 252 5.80 11.58 -17.91
CA ILE A 252 5.19 10.43 -18.60
C ILE A 252 3.93 10.86 -19.35
N MET A 253 3.03 11.62 -18.74
CA MET A 253 1.81 12.07 -19.42
C MET A 253 2.15 12.92 -20.65
N SER A 254 3.20 13.75 -20.58
CA SER A 254 3.70 14.50 -21.73
C SER A 254 4.19 13.59 -22.85
N ARG A 255 4.92 12.51 -22.52
CA ARG A 255 5.34 11.50 -23.51
C ARG A 255 4.18 10.71 -24.10
N ALA A 256 3.14 10.50 -23.30
CA ALA A 256 1.92 9.82 -23.70
C ALA A 256 0.96 10.71 -24.50
N CYS A 257 1.40 11.94 -24.84
CA CYS A 257 0.63 12.90 -25.62
C CYS A 257 -0.63 13.43 -24.95
N PHE A 258 -0.58 13.59 -23.63
CA PHE A 258 -1.56 14.34 -22.86
C PHE A 258 -1.02 15.72 -22.49
N HIS A 259 -1.90 16.72 -22.46
CA HIS A 259 -1.52 18.12 -22.23
C HIS A 259 -1.00 18.35 -20.80
N PRO A 260 0.29 18.68 -20.61
CA PRO A 260 0.86 18.85 -19.27
C PRO A 260 0.26 20.01 -18.48
N GLU A 261 -0.30 21.02 -19.14
CA GLU A 261 -0.99 22.13 -18.49
C GLU A 261 -2.23 21.68 -17.72
N GLU A 262 -2.84 20.57 -18.12
CA GLU A 262 -4.01 20.03 -17.43
C GLU A 262 -3.65 19.52 -16.03
N ALA A 263 -2.41 19.06 -15.80
CA ALA A 263 -1.99 18.62 -14.48
C ALA A 263 -2.13 19.73 -13.44
N VAL A 264 -1.67 20.94 -13.75
CA VAL A 264 -1.79 22.10 -12.86
C VAL A 264 -3.26 22.45 -12.60
N LYS A 265 -4.13 22.31 -13.60
CA LYS A 265 -5.57 22.58 -13.43
C LYS A 265 -6.25 21.51 -12.59
N LEU A 266 -5.93 20.23 -12.81
CA LEU A 266 -6.44 19.12 -12.01
C LEU A 266 -6.12 19.31 -10.54
N TRP A 267 -4.86 19.58 -10.20
CA TRP A 267 -4.43 19.73 -8.80
C TRP A 267 -5.05 20.96 -8.12
N LYS A 268 -5.34 22.03 -8.87
CA LYS A 268 -6.17 23.13 -8.38
C LYS A 268 -7.59 22.67 -8.07
N ARG A 269 -8.25 21.93 -8.98
CA ARG A 269 -9.59 21.37 -8.76
C ARG A 269 -9.62 20.43 -7.56
N MET A 270 -8.59 19.61 -7.37
CA MET A 270 -8.43 18.75 -6.19
C MET A 270 -8.32 19.57 -4.90
N SER A 271 -7.50 20.62 -4.88
CA SER A 271 -7.39 21.53 -3.73
C SER A 271 -8.71 22.25 -3.42
N GLU A 272 -9.41 22.74 -4.44
CA GLU A 272 -10.74 23.37 -4.29
C GLU A 272 -11.77 22.38 -3.75
N PHE A 273 -11.78 21.15 -4.26
CA PHE A 273 -12.66 20.09 -3.79
C PHE A 273 -12.37 19.71 -2.33
N GLU A 274 -11.09 19.60 -1.96
CA GLU A 274 -10.67 19.38 -0.57
C GLU A 274 -11.19 20.49 0.35
N GLN A 275 -11.05 21.75 -0.05
CA GLN A 275 -11.53 22.91 0.72
C GLN A 275 -13.06 22.94 0.86
N GLN A 276 -13.80 22.57 -0.18
CA GLN A 276 -15.27 22.49 -0.13
C GLN A 276 -15.77 21.39 0.81
N VAL A 277 -14.98 20.33 0.98
CA VAL A 277 -15.30 19.17 1.80
C VAL A 277 -14.74 19.31 3.22
N LYS A 278 -13.72 20.14 3.45
CA LYS A 278 -13.21 20.53 4.78
C LYS A 278 -14.34 21.13 5.63
N GLY A 279 -14.89 20.31 6.53
CA GLY A 279 -16.00 20.66 7.42
C GLY A 279 -17.26 19.78 7.26
N ARG A 280 -17.34 18.98 6.19
CA ARG A 280 -18.36 17.94 6.03
C ARG A 280 -17.83 16.62 6.58
N ALA A 281 -18.13 16.33 7.85
CA ALA A 281 -17.61 15.17 8.60
C ALA A 281 -17.83 13.78 7.94
N ASN A 282 -18.66 13.67 6.89
CA ASN A 282 -19.05 12.40 6.27
C ASN A 282 -18.47 12.15 4.87
N LEU A 283 -17.65 13.06 4.32
CA LEU A 283 -16.99 12.85 3.03
C LEU A 283 -15.50 12.60 3.27
N ASN A 284 -15.12 11.33 3.44
CA ASN A 284 -13.71 10.93 3.40
C ASN A 284 -13.24 11.03 1.94
N LEU A 285 -12.13 11.72 1.68
CA LEU A 285 -11.54 11.83 0.36
C LEU A 285 -10.38 10.85 0.29
N GLU A 286 -10.65 9.57 -0.01
CA GLU A 286 -9.62 8.53 0.09
C GLU A 286 -8.35 8.87 -0.73
N PHE A 287 -8.51 9.43 -1.93
CA PHE A 287 -7.38 9.93 -2.72
C PHE A 287 -6.60 11.07 -2.05
N LEU A 288 -7.28 12.07 -1.48
CA LEU A 288 -6.60 13.22 -0.86
C LEU A 288 -6.07 12.91 0.56
N SER A 289 -6.66 11.93 1.23
CA SER A 289 -6.16 11.37 2.49
C SER A 289 -4.82 10.67 2.29
N THR A 290 -4.61 10.05 1.12
CA THR A 290 -3.36 9.37 0.75
C THR A 290 -2.39 10.28 -0.01
N HIS A 291 -2.93 11.22 -0.80
CA HIS A 291 -2.21 12.16 -1.67
C HIS A 291 -2.69 13.61 -1.40
N PRO A 292 -2.28 14.25 -0.30
CA PRO A 292 -2.74 15.60 0.02
C PRO A 292 -2.32 16.59 -1.05
N ALA A 293 -3.27 17.41 -1.51
CA ALA A 293 -3.00 18.53 -2.40
C ALA A 293 -2.26 19.63 -1.61
N SER A 294 -1.28 20.27 -2.23
CA SER A 294 -0.53 21.36 -1.61
C SER A 294 -0.16 22.40 -2.64
N ASP A 295 -0.23 23.68 -2.26
CA ASP A 295 0.21 24.79 -3.11
C ASP A 295 1.64 24.60 -3.60
N ARG A 296 2.51 24.04 -2.75
CA ARG A 296 3.90 23.71 -3.11
C ARG A 296 4.00 22.71 -4.27
N ARG A 297 3.12 21.70 -4.32
CA ARG A 297 3.09 20.74 -5.43
C ARG A 297 2.70 21.44 -6.73
N ILE A 298 1.68 22.30 -6.66
CA ILE A 298 1.22 23.11 -7.81
C ILE A 298 2.34 24.04 -8.30
N GLU A 299 3.09 24.68 -7.40
CA GLU A 299 4.25 25.49 -7.75
C GLU A 299 5.37 24.68 -8.39
N ASN A 300 5.70 23.52 -7.83
CA ASN A 300 6.68 22.61 -8.41
C ASN A 300 6.29 22.20 -9.84
N MET A 301 5.04 21.77 -10.05
CA MET A 301 4.54 21.41 -11.37
C MET A 301 4.63 22.57 -12.37
N LYS A 302 4.26 23.79 -11.97
CA LYS A 302 4.45 24.98 -12.80
C LYS A 302 5.91 25.20 -13.19
N SER A 303 6.85 24.94 -12.28
CA SER A 303 8.29 25.05 -12.58
C SER A 303 8.78 23.99 -13.57
N TRP A 304 8.14 22.83 -13.60
CA TRP A 304 8.48 21.72 -14.51
C TRP A 304 7.72 21.75 -15.84
N LEU A 305 6.64 22.54 -15.95
CA LEU A 305 5.85 22.69 -17.17
C LEU A 305 6.69 22.97 -18.43
N PRO A 306 7.70 23.86 -18.43
CA PRO A 306 8.51 24.11 -19.63
C PRO A 306 9.19 22.83 -20.16
N LYS A 307 9.71 22.01 -19.25
CA LYS A 307 10.32 20.73 -19.59
C LYS A 307 9.29 19.71 -20.07
N ALA A 308 8.13 19.67 -19.41
CA ALA A 308 7.02 18.80 -19.80
C ALA A 308 6.51 19.15 -21.21
N GLN A 309 6.38 20.44 -21.53
CA GLN A 309 6.00 20.95 -22.84
C GLN A 309 7.03 20.60 -23.91
N GLU A 310 8.33 20.71 -23.60
CA GLU A 310 9.40 20.28 -24.51
C GLU A 310 9.24 18.78 -24.85
N ILE A 311 9.09 17.92 -23.83
CA ILE A 311 8.87 16.49 -24.02
C ILE A 311 7.61 16.21 -24.84
N TYR A 312 6.50 16.89 -24.53
CA TYR A 312 5.24 16.77 -25.26
C TYR A 312 5.43 17.12 -26.75
N SER A 313 6.15 18.20 -27.05
CA SER A 313 6.45 18.62 -28.42
C SER A 313 7.33 17.63 -29.19
N GLN A 314 8.28 17.00 -28.50
CA GLN A 314 9.20 16.01 -29.08
C GLN A 314 8.54 14.65 -29.30
N SER A 315 7.47 14.32 -28.58
CA SER A 315 6.84 12.99 -28.57
C SER A 315 5.99 12.68 -29.81
N ASN A 316 6.14 13.45 -30.90
CA ASN A 316 5.40 13.30 -32.18
C ASN A 316 3.87 13.20 -32.01
N CYS A 317 3.33 13.84 -30.97
CA CYS A 317 1.92 13.78 -30.60
C CYS A 317 0.98 14.30 -31.70
N GLY A 318 1.49 15.16 -32.60
CA GLY A 318 0.75 15.68 -33.74
C GLY A 318 0.65 14.74 -34.95
N MET A 319 1.45 13.68 -35.04
CA MET A 319 1.43 12.79 -36.21
C MET A 319 0.12 12.01 -36.30
N LEU A 320 -0.31 11.32 -35.24
CA LEU A 320 -1.54 10.52 -35.25
C LEU A 320 -2.81 11.40 -35.25
N GLY A 321 -2.80 12.51 -34.51
CA GLY A 321 -3.89 13.49 -34.49
C GLY A 321 -4.08 14.16 -35.84
N GLY A 322 -2.98 14.50 -36.53
CA GLY A 322 -3.02 15.09 -37.88
C GLY A 322 -3.51 14.12 -38.96
N TYR A 323 -3.19 12.82 -38.87
CA TYR A 323 -3.74 11.81 -39.79
C TYR A 323 -5.23 11.54 -39.54
N LEU A 324 -5.67 11.48 -38.28
CA LEU A 324 -7.09 11.31 -37.92
C LEU A 324 -7.91 12.54 -38.26
N ASP A 325 -7.41 13.75 -37.94
CA ASP A 325 -8.07 15.00 -38.33
C ASP A 325 -8.05 15.20 -39.85
N GLY A 326 -6.97 14.83 -40.53
CA GLY A 326 -6.91 14.82 -41.99
C GLY A 326 -7.91 13.85 -42.62
N PHE A 327 -8.03 12.63 -42.10
CA PHE A 327 -9.00 11.64 -42.55
C PHE A 327 -10.44 12.11 -42.30
N GLN A 328 -10.71 12.69 -41.13
CA GLN A 328 -12.04 13.16 -40.75
C GLN A 328 -12.43 14.45 -41.50
N THR A 329 -11.47 15.32 -41.81
CA THR A 329 -11.69 16.49 -42.67
C THR A 329 -11.98 16.09 -44.12
N VAL A 330 -11.36 15.02 -44.61
CA VAL A 330 -11.52 14.56 -46.00
C VAL A 330 -12.75 13.66 -46.19
N PHE A 331 -13.10 12.84 -45.19
CA PHE A 331 -14.16 11.82 -45.33
C PHE A 331 -15.31 11.93 -44.31
N GLY A 332 -15.17 12.73 -43.26
CA GLY A 332 -16.08 12.72 -42.10
C GLY A 332 -17.03 13.91 -41.95
N GLY A 333 -16.93 14.95 -42.78
CA GLY A 333 -17.70 16.20 -42.60
C GLY A 333 -17.27 16.99 -41.34
N PRO A 334 -17.82 18.20 -41.11
CA PRO A 334 -17.47 19.00 -39.93
C PRO A 334 -17.78 18.19 -38.67
N ARG A 335 -16.89 18.28 -37.65
CA ARG A 335 -17.13 17.70 -36.32
C ARG A 335 -18.48 18.23 -35.82
N GLU A 336 -19.53 17.43 -35.91
CA GLU A 336 -20.49 17.39 -34.80
C GLU A 336 -19.63 17.03 -33.60
N GLU A 337 -19.58 17.92 -32.61
CA GLU A 337 -19.23 17.53 -31.26
C GLU A 337 -20.06 16.28 -30.97
N GLN A 338 -19.43 15.10 -31.08
CA GLN A 338 -20.04 13.89 -30.57
C GLN A 338 -20.46 14.27 -29.15
N PRO A 339 -21.73 14.08 -28.76
CA PRO A 339 -22.13 14.35 -27.40
C PRO A 339 -21.16 13.53 -26.57
N GLY A 340 -20.23 14.23 -25.91
CA GLY A 340 -19.15 13.57 -25.20
C GLY A 340 -19.82 12.55 -24.32
N ILE A 341 -19.26 11.36 -24.21
CA ILE A 341 -19.60 10.50 -23.06
C ILE A 341 -19.46 11.44 -21.87
N MET A 342 -20.60 11.86 -21.32
CA MET A 342 -20.65 12.93 -20.35
C MET A 342 -19.72 12.51 -19.24
N TRP A 343 -18.71 13.33 -18.98
CA TRP A 343 -17.85 13.16 -17.82
C TRP A 343 -18.70 13.53 -16.60
N GLY A 344 -19.53 12.58 -16.16
CA GLY A 344 -20.57 12.77 -15.14
C GLY A 344 -21.94 13.06 -15.72
#